data_AF-A0A1E3JL17-F1
#
_entry.id   AF-A0A1E3JL17-F1
#
_cell.length_a   1.000
_cell.length_b   1.000
_cell.length_c   1.000
_cell.angle_alpha   90.00
_cell.angle_beta   90.00
_cell.angle_gamma   90.00
#
_symmetry.space_group_name_H-M   'P 1'
#
loop_
_entity.id
_entity.type
_entity.pdbx_description
1 polymer ?
#
loop_
_entity_poly.entity_id
_entity_poly.type
_entity_poly.pdbx_seq_one_letter_code
_entity_poly.pdbx_strand_id
1 'polypeptide(L)'
;MADFCVAYLLADKPTKALRAYERAHAWRELFSLAKKEGVSEEARKDLVERVTDYLASRGRHLEASRVFVEYAQDVDSAVDTCCRGAEFSEAYRLVSHYDRSDLIEAMIAPGLEEAQETLIEVFEEMEGQLDKEVKRLKELNGIRQKDPDSFYIVERELDLEGVDVATNATTATGISQFTRYTVAPSTMSHLTRFTGQTGVTSATSKKKVKKRATGRRGTVDEWEYLVMSLGRLGTRVEEKSGEAVALLRYLVLASDDHRALAESLQSTIKAFRVKLVNGIDMAWEDRETVLREVLESGGSGLEGGLEKSMGEVKPKVAEWKGLGLLLGA
;
A
#
# COMPACT_ATOMS: atom_id res chain seq x y z
N MET A 1 -15.47 7.03 22.97
CA MET A 1 -15.59 8.50 22.74
C MET A 1 -17.04 8.94 22.68
N ALA A 2 -17.94 8.21 22.01
CA ALA A 2 -19.38 8.51 21.99
C ALA A 2 -20.01 8.62 23.40
N ASP A 3 -19.57 7.79 24.36
CA ASP A 3 -20.09 7.79 25.74
C ASP A 3 -19.93 9.14 26.45
N PHE A 4 -18.84 9.87 26.19
CA PHE A 4 -18.63 11.19 26.77
C PHE A 4 -19.60 12.23 26.21
N CYS A 5 -20.04 12.06 24.97
CA CYS A 5 -20.98 12.98 24.32
C CYS A 5 -22.35 12.89 25.00
N VAL A 6 -22.84 11.67 25.24
CA VAL A 6 -24.08 11.41 25.97
C VAL A 6 -23.96 11.91 27.41
N ALA A 7 -22.82 11.68 28.09
CA ALA A 7 -22.61 12.17 29.44
C ALA A 7 -22.67 13.71 29.54
N TYR A 8 -22.11 14.43 28.56
CA TYR A 8 -22.21 15.90 28.52
C TYR A 8 -23.63 16.38 28.26
N LEU A 9 -24.41 15.68 27.42
CA LEU A 9 -25.83 15.99 27.20
C LEU A 9 -26.67 15.75 28.45
N LEU A 10 -26.46 14.63 29.15
CA LEU A 10 -27.13 14.33 30.42
C LEU A 10 -26.76 15.33 31.53
N ALA A 11 -25.55 15.90 31.47
CA ALA A 11 -25.09 16.93 32.39
C ALA A 11 -25.42 18.37 31.95
N ASP A 12 -26.28 18.55 30.94
CA ASP A 12 -26.71 19.83 30.39
C ASP A 12 -25.54 20.75 29.96
N LYS A 13 -24.53 20.15 29.31
CA LYS A 13 -23.32 20.83 28.81
C LYS A 13 -23.21 20.70 27.28
N PRO A 14 -24.11 21.33 26.51
CA PRO A 14 -24.19 21.14 25.06
C PRO A 14 -22.94 21.59 24.30
N THR A 15 -22.28 22.66 24.73
CA THR A 15 -21.02 23.14 24.11
C THR A 15 -19.88 22.14 24.25
N LYS A 16 -19.82 21.39 25.37
CA LYS A 16 -18.85 20.31 25.55
C LYS A 16 -19.22 19.08 24.75
N ALA A 17 -20.52 18.79 24.63
CA ALA A 17 -21.01 17.70 23.78
C ALA A 17 -20.70 17.95 22.30
N LEU A 18 -20.89 19.17 21.78
CA LEU A 18 -20.51 19.55 20.41
C LEU A 18 -19.03 19.25 20.12
N ARG A 19 -18.13 19.75 20.97
CA ARG A 19 -16.68 19.49 20.83
C ARG A 19 -16.34 18.00 20.94
N ALA A 20 -17.11 17.25 21.74
CA ALA A 20 -16.90 15.81 21.88
C ALA A 20 -17.36 15.04 20.62
N TYR A 21 -18.51 15.40 20.03
CA TYR A 21 -18.98 14.80 18.77
C TYR A 21 -18.06 15.13 17.59
N GLU A 22 -17.55 16.36 17.53
CA GLU A 22 -16.57 16.76 16.51
C GLU A 22 -15.29 15.93 16.62
N ARG A 23 -14.73 15.77 17.83
CA ARG A 23 -13.57 14.89 18.08
C ARG A 23 -13.84 13.42 17.87
N ALA A 24 -15.08 12.99 17.99
CA ALA A 24 -15.49 11.62 17.71
C ALA A 24 -15.79 11.39 16.22
N HIS A 25 -15.72 12.44 15.39
CA HIS A 25 -16.08 12.43 13.97
C HIS A 25 -17.51 11.93 13.70
N ALA A 26 -18.39 12.14 14.67
CA ALA A 26 -19.81 11.79 14.66
C ALA A 26 -20.61 12.96 14.05
N TRP A 27 -20.44 13.18 12.74
CA TRP A 27 -20.91 14.39 12.07
C TRP A 27 -22.44 14.53 12.08
N ARG A 28 -23.18 13.41 12.01
CA ARG A 28 -24.66 13.42 12.02
C ARG A 28 -25.18 13.96 13.35
N GLU A 29 -24.65 13.43 14.44
CA GLU A 29 -24.96 13.84 15.81
C GLU A 29 -24.48 15.26 16.09
N LEU A 30 -23.31 15.63 15.58
CA LEU A 30 -22.74 16.97 15.69
C LEU A 30 -23.67 18.02 15.09
N PHE A 31 -24.08 17.86 13.81
CA PHE A 31 -24.94 18.83 13.16
C PHE A 31 -26.38 18.82 13.71
N SER A 32 -26.88 17.65 14.12
CA SER A 32 -28.17 17.56 14.83
C SER A 32 -28.15 18.37 16.12
N LEU A 33 -27.06 18.28 16.91
CA LEU A 33 -26.91 19.06 18.13
C LEU A 33 -26.68 20.54 17.82
N ALA A 34 -25.85 20.87 16.83
CA ALA A 34 -25.58 22.26 16.45
C ALA A 34 -26.86 23.00 16.06
N LYS A 35 -27.76 22.34 15.33
CA LYS A 35 -29.08 22.88 14.98
C LYS A 35 -29.97 23.07 16.22
N LYS A 36 -29.98 22.11 17.15
CA LYS A 36 -30.76 22.20 18.39
C LYS A 36 -30.32 23.38 19.26
N GLU A 37 -29.01 23.61 19.33
CA GLU A 37 -28.41 24.66 20.18
C GLU A 37 -28.41 26.04 19.51
N GLY A 38 -28.90 26.17 18.28
CA GLY A 38 -28.97 27.46 17.58
C GLY A 38 -27.58 28.06 17.28
N VAL A 39 -26.60 27.22 16.94
CA VAL A 39 -25.27 27.67 16.52
C VAL A 39 -25.40 28.66 15.35
N SER A 40 -24.62 29.75 15.37
CA SER A 40 -24.69 30.78 14.33
C SER A 40 -24.32 30.23 12.95
N GLU A 41 -24.78 30.91 11.91
CA GLU A 41 -24.49 30.52 10.52
C GLU A 41 -22.99 30.49 10.24
N GLU A 42 -22.22 31.45 10.77
CA GLU A 42 -20.76 31.51 10.63
C GLU A 42 -20.09 30.31 11.29
N ALA A 43 -20.45 30.03 12.55
CA ALA A 43 -19.91 28.88 13.27
C ALA A 43 -20.32 27.53 12.63
N ARG A 44 -21.49 27.48 11.97
CA ARG A 44 -21.92 26.31 11.19
C ARG A 44 -21.07 26.13 9.94
N LYS A 45 -20.74 27.20 9.22
CA LYS A 45 -19.84 27.14 8.06
C LYS A 45 -18.45 26.63 8.45
N ASP A 46 -17.89 27.15 9.54
CA ASP A 46 -16.61 26.67 10.05
C ASP A 46 -16.64 25.17 10.44
N LEU A 47 -17.78 24.70 10.96
CA LEU A 47 -17.99 23.28 11.27
C LEU A 47 -18.09 22.43 9.98
N VAL A 48 -18.77 22.92 8.95
CA VAL A 48 -18.84 22.25 7.65
C VAL A 48 -17.43 22.05 7.10
N GLU A 49 -16.64 23.12 6.97
CA GLU A 49 -15.27 23.04 6.43
C GLU A 49 -14.42 21.99 7.17
N ARG A 50 -14.36 22.06 8.51
CA ARG A 50 -13.56 21.10 9.29
C ARG A 50 -14.05 19.66 9.17
N VAL A 51 -15.36 19.44 9.10
CA VAL A 51 -15.94 18.10 9.00
C VAL A 51 -15.70 17.54 7.60
N THR A 52 -15.93 18.33 6.55
CA THR A 52 -15.73 17.90 5.17
C THR A 52 -14.27 17.62 4.86
N ASP A 53 -13.35 18.45 5.35
CA ASP A 53 -11.89 18.22 5.23
C ASP A 53 -11.50 16.89 5.86
N TYR A 54 -11.99 16.63 7.08
CA TYR A 54 -11.72 15.36 7.75
C TYR A 54 -12.31 14.18 6.96
N LEU A 55 -13.57 14.25 6.53
CA LEU A 55 -14.23 13.18 5.80
C LEU A 55 -13.52 12.89 4.47
N ALA A 56 -13.19 13.92 3.69
CA ALA A 56 -12.45 13.80 2.44
C ALA A 56 -11.05 13.20 2.66
N SER A 57 -10.32 13.61 3.71
CA SER A 57 -9.00 13.03 4.04
C SER A 57 -9.03 11.53 4.38
N ARG A 58 -10.22 10.98 4.63
CA ARG A 58 -10.47 9.56 4.92
C ARG A 58 -11.12 8.81 3.75
N GLY A 59 -11.20 9.42 2.57
CA GLY A 59 -11.86 8.85 1.40
C GLY A 59 -13.40 8.83 1.48
N ARG A 60 -14.01 9.51 2.47
CA ARG A 60 -15.46 9.53 2.69
C ARG A 60 -16.12 10.69 1.91
N HIS A 61 -15.83 10.75 0.61
CA HIS A 61 -16.22 11.87 -0.26
C HIS A 61 -17.73 12.04 -0.39
N LEU A 62 -18.49 10.94 -0.49
CA LEU A 62 -19.96 11.01 -0.51
C LEU A 62 -20.55 11.62 0.77
N GLU A 63 -19.98 11.32 1.94
CA GLU A 63 -20.45 11.91 3.20
C GLU A 63 -20.04 13.38 3.31
N ALA A 64 -18.84 13.75 2.85
CA ALA A 64 -18.40 15.14 2.79
C ALA A 64 -19.29 15.98 1.85
N SER A 65 -19.54 15.48 0.64
CA SER A 65 -20.45 16.10 -0.34
C SER A 65 -21.85 16.31 0.25
N ARG A 66 -22.39 15.29 0.94
CA ARG A 66 -23.66 15.40 1.64
C ARG A 66 -23.66 16.48 2.71
N VAL A 67 -22.56 16.64 3.46
CA VAL A 67 -22.45 17.70 4.49
C VAL A 67 -22.48 19.09 3.86
N PHE A 68 -21.77 19.32 2.75
CA PHE A 68 -21.82 20.59 2.01
C PHE A 68 -23.24 20.94 1.56
N VAL A 69 -23.95 19.98 0.96
CA VAL A 69 -25.33 20.18 0.49
C VAL A 69 -26.29 20.44 1.65
N GLU A 70 -26.30 19.57 2.67
CA GLU A 70 -27.31 19.62 3.73
C GLU A 70 -27.10 20.76 4.74
N TYR A 71 -25.85 21.16 5.00
CA TYR A 71 -25.54 22.12 6.08
C TYR A 71 -24.90 23.43 5.61
N ALA A 72 -24.43 23.52 4.35
CA ALA A 72 -23.94 24.77 3.76
C ALA A 72 -24.71 25.22 2.51
N GLN A 73 -25.57 24.36 1.94
CA GLN A 73 -26.21 24.61 0.63
C GLN A 73 -25.20 24.91 -0.48
N ASP A 74 -23.99 24.40 -0.33
CA ASP A 74 -22.86 24.63 -1.23
C ASP A 74 -22.75 23.45 -2.21
N VAL A 75 -23.40 23.60 -3.36
CA VAL A 75 -23.43 22.56 -4.39
C VAL A 75 -22.09 22.46 -5.11
N ASP A 76 -21.41 23.59 -5.32
CA ASP A 76 -20.11 23.69 -5.98
C ASP A 76 -19.07 22.86 -5.22
N SER A 77 -18.92 23.11 -3.91
CA SER A 77 -17.99 22.33 -3.07
C SER A 77 -18.40 20.86 -2.96
N ALA A 78 -19.70 20.56 -3.00
CA ALA A 78 -20.20 19.18 -2.98
C ALA A 78 -19.85 18.40 -4.26
N VAL A 79 -19.95 19.05 -5.43
CA VAL A 79 -19.60 18.48 -6.73
C VAL A 79 -18.08 18.31 -6.84
N ASP A 80 -17.31 19.33 -6.48
CA ASP A 80 -15.84 19.25 -6.42
C ASP A 80 -15.37 18.07 -5.56
N THR A 81 -15.95 17.93 -4.36
CA THR A 81 -15.61 16.85 -3.45
C THR A 81 -15.94 15.47 -4.03
N CYS A 82 -17.03 15.34 -4.79
CA CYS A 82 -17.37 14.11 -5.51
C CYS A 82 -16.36 13.81 -6.62
N CYS A 83 -15.97 14.80 -7.43
CA CYS A 83 -14.97 14.63 -8.49
C CYS A 83 -13.63 14.13 -7.92
N ARG A 84 -13.14 14.77 -6.85
CA ARG A 84 -11.90 14.36 -6.15
C ARG A 84 -11.96 12.95 -5.56
N GLY A 85 -13.17 12.45 -5.28
CA GLY A 85 -13.41 11.08 -4.82
C GLY A 85 -13.70 10.07 -5.92
N ALA A 86 -13.64 10.47 -7.20
CA ALA A 86 -14.12 9.71 -8.35
C ALA A 86 -15.60 9.27 -8.26
N GLU A 87 -16.42 10.00 -7.50
CA GLU A 87 -17.85 9.74 -7.27
C GLU A 87 -18.73 10.42 -8.33
N PHE A 88 -18.39 10.21 -9.61
CA PHE A 88 -19.02 10.93 -10.73
C PHE A 88 -20.52 10.69 -10.85
N SER A 89 -21.01 9.52 -10.43
CA SER A 89 -22.46 9.26 -10.37
C SER A 89 -23.20 10.31 -9.53
N GLU A 90 -22.63 10.64 -8.38
CA GLU A 90 -23.25 11.57 -7.44
C GLU A 90 -23.03 13.02 -7.90
N ALA A 91 -21.86 13.33 -8.46
CA ALA A 91 -21.59 14.64 -9.06
C ALA A 91 -22.64 14.99 -10.14
N TYR A 92 -22.89 14.10 -11.09
CA TYR A 92 -23.93 14.30 -12.13
C TYR A 92 -25.34 14.38 -11.53
N ARG A 93 -25.66 13.57 -10.51
CA ARG A 93 -26.96 13.63 -9.83
C ARG A 93 -27.18 14.99 -9.16
N LEU A 94 -26.17 15.53 -8.47
CA LEU A 94 -26.24 16.83 -7.81
C LEU A 94 -26.40 17.96 -8.82
N VAL A 95 -25.60 17.95 -9.88
CA VAL A 95 -25.70 18.92 -10.98
C VAL A 95 -27.11 18.94 -11.58
N SER A 96 -27.67 17.76 -11.88
CA SER A 96 -29.03 17.67 -12.43
C SER A 96 -30.11 18.03 -11.41
N HIS A 97 -29.92 17.74 -10.13
CA HIS A 97 -30.92 17.99 -9.10
C HIS A 97 -31.02 19.46 -8.72
N TYR A 98 -29.92 20.20 -8.78
CA TYR A 98 -29.82 21.61 -8.41
C TYR A 98 -29.76 22.55 -9.64
N ASP A 99 -30.00 22.04 -10.85
CA ASP A 99 -29.97 22.80 -12.10
C ASP A 99 -28.65 23.56 -12.33
N ARG A 100 -27.51 22.92 -12.02
CA ARG A 100 -26.15 23.48 -12.11
C ARG A 100 -25.31 22.88 -13.23
N SER A 101 -25.86 22.87 -14.44
CA SER A 101 -25.19 22.30 -15.63
C SER A 101 -23.86 22.97 -15.97
N ASP A 102 -23.65 24.21 -15.52
CA ASP A 102 -22.38 24.95 -15.63
C ASP A 102 -21.21 24.19 -14.98
N LEU A 103 -21.47 23.40 -13.93
CA LEU A 103 -20.44 22.64 -13.22
C LEU A 103 -19.93 21.41 -14.00
N ILE A 104 -20.62 21.00 -15.07
CA ILE A 104 -20.16 19.88 -15.90
C ILE A 104 -18.83 20.24 -16.55
N GLU A 105 -18.77 21.37 -17.26
CA GLU A 105 -17.55 21.84 -17.90
C GLU A 105 -16.55 22.39 -16.89
N ALA A 106 -17.04 23.08 -15.85
CA ALA A 106 -16.16 23.74 -14.88
C ALA A 106 -15.48 22.78 -13.90
N MET A 107 -16.09 21.63 -13.58
CA MET A 107 -15.61 20.73 -12.51
C MET A 107 -15.60 19.25 -12.90
N ILE A 108 -16.67 18.74 -13.53
CA ILE A 108 -16.77 17.30 -13.81
C ILE A 108 -15.81 16.88 -14.91
N ALA A 109 -15.75 17.62 -16.02
CA ALA A 109 -14.81 17.36 -17.11
C ALA A 109 -13.34 17.31 -16.63
N PRO A 110 -12.79 18.36 -15.99
CA PRO A 110 -11.42 18.29 -15.49
C PRO A 110 -11.23 17.20 -14.42
N GLY A 111 -12.25 16.95 -13.58
CA GLY A 111 -12.20 15.85 -12.62
C GLY A 111 -12.11 14.46 -13.26
N LEU A 112 -12.76 14.25 -14.41
CA LEU A 112 -12.65 13.00 -15.18
C LEU A 112 -11.23 12.83 -15.75
N GLU A 113 -10.63 13.91 -16.25
CA GLU A 113 -9.25 13.92 -16.74
C GLU A 113 -8.26 13.58 -15.62
N GLU A 114 -8.36 14.26 -14.47
CA GLU A 114 -7.49 14.01 -13.30
C GLU A 114 -7.64 12.58 -12.76
N ALA A 115 -8.87 12.05 -12.68
CA ALA A 115 -9.11 10.68 -12.26
C ALA A 115 -8.52 9.65 -13.24
N GLN A 116 -8.54 9.96 -14.54
CA GLN A 116 -7.94 9.10 -15.56
C GLN A 116 -6.41 9.13 -15.47
N GLU A 117 -5.81 10.32 -15.35
CA GLU A 117 -4.37 10.49 -15.18
C GLU A 117 -3.87 9.74 -13.93
N THR A 118 -4.56 9.91 -12.80
CA THR A 118 -4.24 9.22 -11.54
C THR A 118 -4.23 7.69 -11.72
N LEU A 119 -5.20 7.13 -12.45
CA LEU A 119 -5.22 5.69 -12.71
C LEU A 119 -4.09 5.26 -13.65
N ILE A 120 -3.78 6.04 -14.70
CA ILE A 120 -2.62 5.77 -15.56
C ILE A 120 -1.34 5.69 -14.74
N GLU A 121 -1.06 6.69 -13.90
CA GLU A 121 0.11 6.71 -13.04
C GLU A 121 0.21 5.45 -12.17
N VAL A 122 -0.91 5.02 -11.57
CA VAL A 122 -0.95 3.77 -10.79
C VAL A 122 -0.57 2.55 -11.62
N PHE A 123 -1.04 2.45 -12.87
CA PHE A 123 -0.68 1.35 -13.76
C PHE A 123 0.78 1.43 -14.22
N GLU A 124 1.32 2.62 -14.48
CA GLU A 124 2.73 2.83 -14.81
C GLU A 124 3.66 2.47 -13.64
N GLU A 125 3.28 2.82 -12.41
CA GLU A 125 4.01 2.41 -11.20
C GLU A 125 4.04 0.88 -11.06
N MET A 126 2.89 0.23 -11.26
CA MET A 126 2.77 -1.22 -11.21
C MET A 126 3.58 -1.90 -12.32
N GLU A 127 3.61 -1.31 -13.51
CA GLU A 127 4.45 -1.77 -14.62
C GLU A 127 5.93 -1.64 -14.30
N GLY A 128 6.35 -0.51 -13.75
CA GLY A 128 7.72 -0.28 -13.30
C GLY A 128 8.15 -1.22 -12.17
N GLN A 129 7.23 -1.60 -11.28
CA GLN A 129 7.46 -2.65 -10.28
C GLN A 129 7.65 -4.01 -10.96
N LEU A 130 6.71 -4.40 -11.83
CA LEU A 130 6.75 -5.67 -12.56
C LEU A 130 8.08 -5.85 -13.32
N ASP A 131 8.52 -4.83 -14.04
CA ASP A 131 9.77 -4.88 -14.81
C ASP A 131 11.00 -5.10 -13.94
N LYS A 132 11.07 -4.41 -12.79
CA LYS A 132 12.16 -4.56 -11.83
C LYS A 132 12.18 -5.96 -11.23
N GLU A 133 11.01 -6.48 -10.83
CA GLU A 133 10.88 -7.80 -10.22
C GLU A 133 11.21 -8.91 -11.22
N VAL A 134 10.69 -8.85 -12.45
CA VAL A 134 10.98 -9.82 -13.52
C VAL A 134 12.47 -9.82 -13.87
N LYS A 135 13.09 -8.63 -14.01
CA LYS A 135 14.53 -8.54 -14.23
C LYS A 135 15.32 -9.16 -13.09
N ARG A 136 14.93 -8.89 -11.84
CA ARG A 136 15.61 -9.42 -10.65
C ARG A 136 15.49 -10.93 -10.52
N LEU A 137 14.35 -11.51 -10.87
CA LEU A 137 14.15 -12.96 -10.93
C LEU A 137 15.09 -13.62 -11.95
N LYS A 138 15.28 -13.00 -13.13
CA LYS A 138 16.27 -13.49 -14.12
C LYS A 138 17.70 -13.44 -13.59
N GLU A 139 18.06 -12.39 -12.87
CA GLU A 139 19.38 -12.30 -12.21
C GLU A 139 19.56 -13.40 -11.15
N LEU A 140 18.53 -13.67 -10.34
CA LEU A 140 18.55 -14.72 -9.31
C LEU A 140 18.67 -16.12 -9.92
N ASN A 141 18.02 -16.38 -11.06
CA ASN A 141 18.23 -17.63 -11.80
C ASN A 141 19.69 -17.78 -12.23
N GLY A 142 20.31 -16.71 -12.70
CA GLY A 142 21.75 -16.70 -13.05
C GLY A 142 22.67 -16.91 -11.83
N ILE A 143 22.30 -16.42 -10.65
CA ILE A 143 23.02 -16.67 -9.40
C ILE A 143 22.90 -18.14 -9.02
N ARG A 144 21.68 -18.68 -9.01
CA ARG A 144 21.41 -20.11 -8.73
C ARG A 144 22.24 -21.03 -9.61
N GLN A 145 22.35 -20.74 -10.91
CA GLN A 145 23.13 -21.57 -11.85
C GLN A 145 24.65 -21.48 -11.62
N LYS A 146 25.16 -20.33 -11.14
CA LYS A 146 26.60 -20.11 -10.96
C LYS A 146 27.11 -20.54 -9.58
N ASP A 147 26.31 -20.30 -8.55
CA ASP A 147 26.64 -20.56 -7.15
C ASP A 147 25.38 -21.05 -6.40
N PRO A 148 25.01 -22.33 -6.59
CA PRO A 148 23.83 -22.91 -5.94
C PRO A 148 23.91 -22.87 -4.41
N ASP A 149 25.09 -23.07 -3.84
CA ASP A 149 25.29 -23.13 -2.38
C ASP A 149 24.96 -21.79 -1.73
N SER A 150 25.41 -20.69 -2.33
CA SER A 150 25.08 -19.33 -1.87
C SER A 150 23.59 -19.02 -2.04
N PHE A 151 22.99 -19.43 -3.16
CA PHE A 151 21.57 -19.21 -3.43
C PHE A 151 20.67 -19.95 -2.43
N TYR A 152 20.97 -21.21 -2.13
CA TYR A 152 20.22 -22.05 -1.20
C TYR A 152 20.62 -21.89 0.27
N ILE A 153 21.64 -21.07 0.54
CA ILE A 153 22.13 -20.80 1.90
C ILE A 153 22.64 -22.10 2.55
N VAL A 154 23.49 -22.81 1.80
CA VAL A 154 24.22 -23.98 2.27
C VAL A 154 25.43 -23.49 3.06
N GLU A 155 25.42 -23.71 4.37
CA GLU A 155 26.59 -23.46 5.22
C GLU A 155 27.57 -24.62 5.04
N ARG A 156 28.61 -24.42 4.23
CA ARG A 156 29.76 -25.32 4.28
C ARG A 156 30.50 -25.05 5.59
N GLU A 157 30.45 -25.99 6.53
CA GLU A 157 31.52 -26.09 7.53
C GLU A 157 32.82 -26.22 6.72
N LEU A 158 33.68 -25.20 6.78
CA LEU A 158 35.03 -25.35 6.29
C LEU A 158 35.63 -26.46 7.14
N ASP A 159 35.82 -27.65 6.56
CA ASP A 159 36.70 -28.68 7.10
C ASP A 159 38.12 -28.08 7.16
N LEU A 160 38.37 -27.29 8.20
CA LEU A 160 39.70 -27.07 8.72
C LEU A 160 40.05 -28.34 9.52
N GLU A 161 40.20 -29.46 8.81
CA GLU A 161 40.86 -30.63 9.36
C GLU A 161 42.27 -30.21 9.79
N GLY A 162 42.49 -30.12 11.10
CA GLY A 162 43.83 -30.18 11.69
C GLY A 162 44.54 -28.88 12.03
N VAL A 163 43.84 -27.78 12.36
CA VAL A 163 44.47 -26.71 13.16
C VAL A 163 43.59 -26.38 14.36
N ASP A 164 44.02 -26.85 15.54
CA ASP A 164 43.59 -26.32 16.83
C ASP A 164 43.99 -24.84 16.93
N VAL A 165 43.20 -23.96 16.33
CA VAL A 165 43.25 -22.54 16.64
C VAL A 165 42.26 -22.32 17.78
N ALA A 166 42.80 -22.26 18.99
CA ALA A 166 42.11 -21.79 20.17
C ALA A 166 41.25 -20.56 19.82
N THR A 167 39.95 -20.71 20.03
CA THR A 167 38.94 -19.68 19.81
C THR A 167 39.17 -18.49 20.75
N ASN A 168 40.02 -17.56 20.34
CA ASN A 168 39.98 -16.20 20.88
C ASN A 168 38.96 -15.40 20.08
N ALA A 169 37.85 -15.12 20.73
CA ALA A 169 36.75 -14.30 20.25
C ALA A 169 37.20 -12.86 19.93
N THR A 170 37.77 -12.62 18.74
CA THR A 170 37.99 -11.25 18.25
C THR A 170 38.08 -11.16 16.72
N THR A 171 37.09 -11.66 15.99
CA THR A 171 36.89 -11.27 14.57
C THR A 171 35.46 -10.84 14.32
N ALA A 172 35.01 -9.89 15.14
CA ALA A 172 33.95 -8.99 14.75
C ALA A 172 34.50 -8.04 13.68
N THR A 173 34.01 -8.23 12.46
CA THR A 173 33.68 -7.17 11.51
C THR A 173 34.85 -6.33 10.98
N GLY A 174 35.24 -6.62 9.74
CA GLY A 174 35.92 -5.67 8.87
C GLY A 174 35.04 -4.44 8.62
N ILE A 175 35.17 -3.44 9.50
CA ILE A 175 34.68 -2.08 9.26
C ILE A 175 35.90 -1.20 9.04
N SER A 176 35.96 -0.73 7.80
CA SER A 176 36.75 0.34 7.23
C SER A 176 37.41 1.32 8.21
N GLN A 177 38.70 1.53 7.95
CA GLN A 177 39.55 2.60 8.44
C GLN A 177 38.92 3.99 8.20
N PHE A 178 38.78 4.79 9.26
CA PHE A 178 39.14 6.22 9.28
C PHE A 178 39.02 6.78 10.71
N THR A 179 40.13 7.01 11.41
CA THR A 179 40.14 8.05 12.46
C THR A 179 41.52 8.64 12.68
N ARG A 180 41.53 9.97 12.66
CA ARG A 180 42.63 10.92 12.79
C ARG A 180 42.99 11.11 14.27
N TYR A 181 44.28 11.22 14.57
CA TYR A 181 44.83 11.55 15.88
C TYR A 181 44.31 12.89 16.43
N THR A 182 43.92 12.93 17.71
CA THR A 182 44.32 13.94 18.72
C THR A 182 43.83 13.51 20.13
N VAL A 183 44.50 14.05 21.14
CA VAL A 183 44.77 13.49 22.48
C VAL A 183 43.94 14.10 23.63
N ALA A 184 43.57 13.22 24.60
CA ALA A 184 43.52 13.38 26.07
C ALA A 184 42.47 14.32 26.75
N PRO A 185 42.25 14.25 28.10
CA PRO A 185 41.96 13.08 28.95
C PRO A 185 40.81 13.29 29.98
N SER A 186 40.45 12.18 30.66
CA SER A 186 39.90 12.04 32.03
C SER A 186 38.46 12.46 32.36
N THR A 187 37.64 11.48 32.79
CA THR A 187 37.07 11.41 34.17
C THR A 187 36.34 10.07 34.45
N MET A 188 36.82 9.40 35.51
CA MET A 188 36.07 8.65 36.54
C MET A 188 35.21 7.41 36.17
N SER A 189 35.84 6.26 36.37
CA SER A 189 35.43 5.15 37.27
C SER A 189 33.94 4.85 37.52
N HIS A 190 33.51 3.65 37.09
CA HIS A 190 32.73 2.73 37.92
C HIS A 190 32.99 1.27 37.46
N LEU A 191 33.89 0.59 38.16
CA LEU A 191 33.88 -0.88 38.34
C LEU A 191 32.77 -1.15 39.39
N THR A 192 31.95 -2.21 39.41
CA THR A 192 32.21 -3.64 39.20
C THR A 192 30.86 -4.36 39.35
N ARG A 193 30.52 -5.33 38.49
CA ARG A 193 30.19 -6.71 38.92
C ARG A 193 29.84 -7.60 37.72
N PHE A 194 30.75 -8.51 37.43
CA PHE A 194 30.46 -9.77 36.78
C PHE A 194 29.53 -10.59 37.69
N THR A 195 28.42 -11.06 37.13
CA THR A 195 27.78 -12.31 37.53
C THR A 195 27.29 -12.97 36.25
N GLY A 196 27.89 -14.13 35.95
CA GLY A 196 27.45 -14.97 34.86
C GLY A 196 26.07 -15.51 35.16
N GLN A 197 25.18 -15.42 34.17
CA GLN A 197 24.06 -16.33 34.06
C GLN A 197 23.65 -16.40 32.59
N THR A 198 23.79 -17.61 32.06
CA THR A 198 23.22 -18.11 30.82
C THR A 198 21.74 -17.74 30.72
N GLY A 199 21.41 -16.88 29.77
CA GLY A 199 20.05 -16.40 29.55
C GLY A 199 19.91 -15.82 28.15
N VAL A 200 20.23 -16.61 27.13
CA VAL A 200 19.92 -16.27 25.74
C VAL A 200 18.39 -16.31 25.62
N THR A 201 17.76 -15.17 25.85
CA THR A 201 16.31 -15.02 25.82
C THR A 201 15.78 -15.29 24.42
N SER A 202 14.77 -16.16 24.33
CA SER A 202 14.03 -16.53 23.12
C SER A 202 13.46 -15.33 22.33
N ALA A 203 13.36 -14.15 22.95
CA ALA A 203 12.99 -12.89 22.32
C ALA A 203 14.05 -12.36 21.33
N THR A 204 15.33 -12.64 21.58
CA THR A 204 16.44 -12.22 20.68
C THR A 204 16.58 -13.18 19.50
N SER A 205 16.31 -14.47 19.72
CA SER A 205 16.17 -15.48 18.66
C SER A 205 14.97 -15.17 17.75
N LYS A 206 13.78 -14.91 18.31
CA LYS A 206 12.58 -14.56 17.53
C LYS A 206 12.74 -13.26 16.73
N LYS A 207 13.47 -12.26 17.25
CA LYS A 207 13.81 -11.04 16.49
C LYS A 207 14.87 -11.29 15.41
N LYS A 208 15.81 -12.23 15.60
CA LYS A 208 16.74 -12.67 14.54
C LYS A 208 16.02 -13.48 13.47
N VAL A 209 15.10 -14.38 13.81
CA VAL A 209 14.27 -15.15 12.87
C VAL A 209 13.38 -14.22 12.04
N LYS A 210 12.71 -13.23 12.68
CA LYS A 210 11.83 -12.28 11.98
C LYS A 210 12.57 -11.22 11.15
N LYS A 211 13.86 -10.97 11.43
CA LYS A 211 14.75 -10.15 10.58
C LYS A 211 15.50 -10.96 9.53
N ARG A 212 15.54 -12.31 9.65
CA ARG A 212 16.21 -13.22 8.70
C ARG A 212 15.31 -13.65 7.56
N ALA A 213 13.99 -13.75 7.79
CA ALA A 213 13.00 -14.03 6.75
C ALA A 213 12.82 -12.90 5.71
N THR A 214 13.48 -11.75 5.89
CA THR A 214 13.53 -10.65 4.92
C THR A 214 14.98 -10.35 4.55
N GLY A 215 15.36 -10.67 3.32
CA GLY A 215 16.37 -9.89 2.61
C GLY A 215 17.82 -10.35 2.70
N ARG A 216 18.10 -11.65 2.60
CA ARG A 216 19.41 -12.04 2.05
C ARG A 216 19.33 -11.90 0.53
N ARG A 217 19.87 -10.79 0.03
CA ARG A 217 19.96 -10.54 -1.40
C ARG A 217 20.76 -11.66 -2.09
N GLY A 218 20.26 -12.19 -3.19
CA GLY A 218 20.88 -13.27 -3.95
C GLY A 218 20.45 -14.68 -3.52
N THR A 219 19.46 -14.83 -2.65
CA THR A 219 19.06 -16.13 -2.08
C THR A 219 17.66 -16.56 -2.51
N VAL A 220 17.33 -17.82 -2.22
CA VAL A 220 16.00 -18.39 -2.45
C VAL A 220 14.88 -17.65 -1.70
N ASP A 221 15.17 -17.05 -0.55
CA ASP A 221 14.20 -16.23 0.20
C ASP A 221 13.82 -14.95 -0.57
N GLU A 222 14.79 -14.30 -1.22
CA GLU A 222 14.51 -13.14 -2.08
C GLU A 222 13.70 -13.58 -3.30
N TRP A 223 14.06 -14.70 -3.91
CA TRP A 223 13.35 -15.23 -5.07
C TRP A 223 11.88 -15.51 -4.74
N GLU A 224 11.58 -16.25 -3.67
CA GLU A 224 10.20 -16.59 -3.28
C GLU A 224 9.40 -15.32 -2.93
N TYR A 225 10.02 -14.34 -2.27
CA TYR A 225 9.37 -13.05 -2.00
C TYR A 225 8.94 -12.35 -3.29
N LEU A 226 9.80 -12.32 -4.32
CA LEU A 226 9.51 -11.69 -5.61
C LEU A 226 8.42 -12.46 -6.38
N VAL A 227 8.48 -13.79 -6.41
CA VAL A 227 7.41 -14.62 -6.98
C VAL A 227 6.08 -14.27 -6.32
N MET A 228 6.01 -14.27 -4.99
CA MET A 228 4.79 -13.88 -4.26
C MET A 228 4.36 -12.42 -4.50
N SER A 229 5.31 -11.53 -4.77
CA SER A 229 5.05 -10.11 -5.08
C SER A 229 4.30 -9.94 -6.40
N LEU A 230 4.68 -10.69 -7.44
CA LEU A 230 3.95 -10.75 -8.70
C LEU A 230 2.51 -11.25 -8.50
N GLY A 231 2.30 -12.20 -7.58
CA GLY A 231 0.95 -12.64 -7.22
C GLY A 231 0.11 -11.53 -6.58
N ARG A 232 0.71 -10.71 -5.70
CA ARG A 232 0.04 -9.54 -5.10
C ARG A 232 -0.28 -8.45 -6.13
N LEU A 233 0.57 -8.28 -7.15
CA LEU A 233 0.27 -7.42 -8.30
C LEU A 233 -0.99 -7.92 -9.06
N GLY A 234 -1.20 -9.24 -9.12
CA GLY A 234 -2.42 -9.86 -9.63
C GLY A 234 -3.70 -9.45 -8.89
N THR A 235 -3.65 -9.33 -7.56
CA THR A 235 -4.80 -8.83 -6.79
C THR A 235 -5.01 -7.33 -7.02
N ARG A 236 -3.92 -6.55 -6.96
CA ARG A 236 -3.98 -5.08 -7.12
C ARG A 236 -4.49 -4.67 -8.49
N VAL A 237 -4.13 -5.41 -9.55
CA VAL A 237 -4.62 -5.12 -10.91
C VAL A 237 -6.13 -5.32 -11.02
N GLU A 238 -6.69 -6.30 -10.32
CA GLU A 238 -8.14 -6.54 -10.35
C GLU A 238 -8.90 -5.41 -9.66
N GLU A 239 -8.47 -5.00 -8.47
CA GLU A 239 -9.04 -3.87 -7.74
C GLU A 239 -9.02 -2.58 -8.59
N LYS A 240 -7.85 -2.22 -9.13
CA LYS A 240 -7.69 -1.00 -9.93
C LYS A 240 -8.40 -1.05 -11.28
N SER A 241 -8.54 -2.23 -11.88
CA SER A 241 -9.36 -2.38 -13.08
C SER A 241 -10.86 -2.22 -12.79
N GLY A 242 -11.30 -2.58 -11.58
CA GLY A 242 -12.67 -2.33 -11.12
C GLY A 242 -12.97 -0.84 -10.99
N GLU A 243 -12.07 -0.08 -10.37
CA GLU A 243 -12.13 1.38 -10.29
C GLU A 243 -12.17 2.02 -11.68
N ALA A 244 -11.31 1.55 -12.60
CA ALA A 244 -11.29 2.02 -13.98
C ALA A 244 -12.62 1.79 -14.70
N VAL A 245 -13.29 0.64 -14.52
CA VAL A 245 -14.61 0.39 -15.14
C VAL A 245 -15.67 1.40 -14.69
N ALA A 246 -15.62 1.83 -13.42
CA ALA A 246 -16.54 2.87 -12.94
C ALA A 246 -16.28 4.20 -13.67
N LEU A 247 -15.01 4.62 -13.77
CA LEU A 247 -14.61 5.85 -14.47
C LEU A 247 -14.92 5.82 -15.98
N LEU A 248 -14.61 4.71 -16.66
CA LEU A 248 -14.79 4.55 -18.11
C LEU A 248 -16.23 4.83 -18.56
N ARG A 249 -17.23 4.51 -17.73
CA ARG A 249 -18.64 4.78 -18.04
C ARG A 249 -18.93 6.26 -18.20
N TYR A 250 -18.28 7.11 -17.40
CA TYR A 250 -18.47 8.55 -17.43
C TYR A 250 -17.62 9.21 -18.52
N LEU A 251 -16.36 8.78 -18.69
CA LEU A 251 -15.49 9.27 -19.76
C LEU A 251 -16.12 9.10 -21.15
N VAL A 252 -16.66 7.91 -21.46
CA VAL A 252 -17.22 7.61 -22.80
C VAL A 252 -18.46 8.45 -23.14
N LEU A 253 -19.18 8.91 -22.11
CA LEU A 253 -20.40 9.69 -22.25
C LEU A 253 -20.15 11.21 -22.19
N ALA A 254 -18.95 11.66 -21.82
CA ALA A 254 -18.65 13.07 -21.59
C ALA A 254 -18.37 13.85 -22.88
N SER A 255 -17.30 13.52 -23.60
CA SER A 255 -16.97 14.11 -24.92
C SER A 255 -16.10 13.17 -25.75
N ASP A 256 -15.81 13.55 -27.00
CA ASP A 256 -14.90 12.79 -27.87
C ASP A 256 -13.47 12.75 -27.32
N ASP A 257 -12.98 13.85 -26.73
CA ASP A 257 -11.66 13.90 -26.07
C ASP A 257 -11.61 12.96 -24.86
N HIS A 258 -12.65 12.96 -24.01
CA HIS A 258 -12.73 12.03 -22.88
C HIS A 258 -12.87 10.58 -23.34
N ARG A 259 -13.49 10.32 -24.48
CA ARG A 259 -13.53 8.98 -25.07
C ARG A 259 -12.13 8.49 -25.45
N ALA A 260 -11.29 9.37 -26.02
CA ALA A 260 -9.90 9.03 -26.29
C ALA A 260 -9.12 8.72 -25.00
N LEU A 261 -9.37 9.45 -23.91
CA LEU A 261 -8.80 9.13 -22.59
C LEU A 261 -9.27 7.76 -22.06
N ALA A 262 -10.54 7.43 -22.27
CA ALA A 262 -11.10 6.12 -21.90
C ALA A 262 -10.44 4.96 -22.68
N GLU A 263 -10.21 5.16 -23.98
CA GLU A 263 -9.52 4.22 -24.85
C GLU A 263 -8.06 4.03 -24.41
N SER A 264 -7.36 5.14 -24.15
CA SER A 264 -5.98 5.14 -23.62
C SER A 264 -5.89 4.33 -22.32
N LEU A 265 -6.71 4.66 -21.32
CA LEU A 265 -6.74 3.94 -20.04
C LEU A 265 -7.02 2.44 -20.23
N GLN A 266 -8.03 2.09 -21.02
CA GLN A 266 -8.34 0.68 -21.27
C GLN A 266 -7.19 -0.06 -21.97
N SER A 267 -6.50 0.59 -22.91
CA SER A 267 -5.35 0.02 -23.61
C SER A 267 -4.18 -0.26 -22.64
N THR A 268 -3.87 0.69 -21.75
CA THR A 268 -2.84 0.56 -20.72
C THR A 268 -3.12 -0.61 -19.79
N ILE A 269 -4.36 -0.74 -19.30
CA ILE A 269 -4.75 -1.83 -18.39
C ILE A 269 -4.62 -3.19 -19.09
N LYS A 270 -5.08 -3.30 -20.35
CA LYS A 270 -4.97 -4.54 -21.13
C LYS A 270 -3.51 -4.92 -21.38
N ALA A 271 -2.68 -3.96 -21.80
CA ALA A 271 -1.25 -4.18 -22.02
C ALA A 271 -0.54 -4.64 -20.73
N PHE A 272 -0.80 -3.96 -19.61
CA PHE A 272 -0.24 -4.33 -18.31
C PHE A 272 -0.68 -5.74 -17.88
N ARG A 273 -1.96 -6.12 -18.05
CA ARG A 273 -2.45 -7.47 -17.70
C ARG A 273 -1.75 -8.56 -18.50
N VAL A 274 -1.55 -8.37 -19.81
CA VAL A 274 -0.79 -9.31 -20.64
C VAL A 274 0.65 -9.43 -20.14
N LYS A 275 1.30 -8.31 -19.85
CA LYS A 275 2.68 -8.29 -19.33
C LYS A 275 2.78 -8.99 -17.97
N LEU A 276 1.80 -8.78 -17.09
CA LEU A 276 1.74 -9.40 -15.77
C LEU A 276 1.55 -10.92 -15.87
N VAL A 277 0.66 -11.40 -16.75
CA VAL A 277 0.49 -12.84 -17.02
C VAL A 277 1.82 -13.44 -17.47
N ASN A 278 2.50 -12.83 -18.44
CA ASN A 278 3.80 -13.31 -18.90
C ASN A 278 4.87 -13.32 -17.78
N GLY A 279 4.86 -12.30 -16.90
CA GLY A 279 5.76 -12.23 -15.76
C GLY A 279 5.50 -13.33 -14.72
N ILE A 280 4.23 -13.60 -14.42
CA ILE A 280 3.80 -14.71 -13.55
C ILE A 280 4.13 -16.05 -14.20
N ASP A 281 3.90 -16.22 -15.49
CA ASP A 281 4.21 -17.46 -16.19
C ASP A 281 5.70 -17.78 -16.11
N MET A 282 6.57 -16.79 -16.39
CA MET A 282 8.02 -16.94 -16.28
C MET A 282 8.46 -17.25 -14.84
N ALA A 283 7.89 -16.58 -13.84
CA ALA A 283 8.28 -16.76 -12.45
C ALA A 283 7.81 -18.09 -11.83
N TRP A 284 6.79 -18.73 -12.42
CA TRP A 284 6.27 -20.02 -11.97
C TRP A 284 6.76 -21.22 -12.80
N GLU A 285 7.46 -20.99 -13.91
CA GLU A 285 7.92 -22.06 -14.82
C GLU A 285 8.80 -23.10 -14.13
N ASP A 286 9.76 -22.67 -13.32
CA ASP A 286 10.74 -23.53 -12.65
C ASP A 286 10.55 -23.60 -11.12
N ARG A 287 9.42 -23.10 -10.61
CA ARG A 287 9.14 -22.98 -9.18
C ARG A 287 9.21 -24.30 -8.44
N GLU A 288 8.60 -25.35 -8.98
CA GLU A 288 8.63 -26.69 -8.35
C GLU A 288 10.05 -27.24 -8.25
N THR A 289 10.89 -26.96 -9.26
CA THR A 289 12.29 -27.37 -9.28
C THR A 289 13.09 -26.60 -8.22
N VAL A 290 12.94 -25.28 -8.13
CA VAL A 290 13.60 -24.46 -7.10
C VAL A 290 13.24 -24.96 -5.70
N LEU A 291 11.95 -25.17 -5.43
CA LEU A 291 11.50 -25.63 -4.11
C LEU A 291 12.01 -27.04 -3.75
N ARG A 292 12.17 -27.92 -4.74
CA ARG A 292 12.77 -29.25 -4.54
C ARG A 292 14.26 -29.14 -4.25
N GLU A 293 14.99 -28.31 -4.99
CA GLU A 293 16.43 -28.09 -4.80
C GLU A 293 16.74 -27.46 -3.44
N VAL A 294 15.82 -26.69 -2.84
CA VAL A 294 15.95 -26.23 -1.44
C VAL A 294 16.07 -27.42 -0.46
N LEU A 295 15.24 -28.45 -0.64
CA LEU A 295 15.28 -29.66 0.20
C LEU A 295 16.56 -30.47 -0.06
N GLU A 296 16.94 -30.61 -1.32
CA GLU A 296 18.07 -31.46 -1.74
C GLU A 296 19.42 -30.84 -1.40
N SER A 297 19.53 -29.51 -1.43
CA SER A 297 20.79 -28.79 -1.15
C SER A 297 21.22 -28.84 0.33
N GLY A 298 20.31 -29.19 1.25
CA GLY A 298 20.58 -29.12 2.69
C GLY A 298 20.75 -27.68 3.21
N GLY A 299 20.34 -26.68 2.42
CA GLY A 299 20.44 -25.26 2.76
C GLY A 299 19.39 -24.81 3.78
N SER A 300 19.62 -23.64 4.39
CA SER A 300 18.75 -23.05 5.42
C SER A 300 17.71 -22.04 4.90
N GLY A 301 17.53 -21.95 3.57
CA GLY A 301 16.51 -21.10 2.97
C GLY A 301 15.09 -21.62 3.17
N LEU A 302 14.10 -20.71 3.20
CA LEU A 302 12.67 -21.01 3.40
C LEU A 302 12.34 -21.76 4.72
N GLU A 303 13.24 -21.72 5.71
CA GLU A 303 13.12 -22.45 6.97
C GLU A 303 11.87 -22.01 7.77
N GLY A 304 10.95 -22.96 8.02
CA GLY A 304 9.66 -22.70 8.68
C GLY A 304 8.52 -22.23 7.76
N GLY A 305 8.76 -22.20 6.44
CA GLY A 305 7.80 -21.72 5.43
C GLY A 305 7.74 -22.53 4.13
N LEU A 306 8.59 -23.55 3.93
CA LEU A 306 8.60 -24.34 2.70
C LEU A 306 7.26 -25.06 2.41
N GLU A 307 6.65 -25.71 3.42
CA GLU A 307 5.33 -26.33 3.24
C GLU A 307 4.27 -25.32 2.80
N LYS A 308 4.34 -24.11 3.36
CA LYS A 308 3.47 -23.00 2.95
C LYS A 308 3.75 -22.62 1.49
N SER A 309 5.01 -22.43 1.12
CA SER A 309 5.42 -22.12 -0.25
C SER A 309 4.98 -23.21 -1.24
N MET A 310 5.13 -24.49 -0.91
CA MET A 310 4.66 -25.60 -1.75
C MET A 310 3.14 -25.61 -1.92
N GLY A 311 2.40 -25.13 -0.92
CA GLY A 311 0.94 -24.99 -0.97
C GLY A 311 0.44 -23.78 -1.78
N GLU A 312 1.30 -22.83 -2.13
CA GLU A 312 0.90 -21.65 -2.92
C GLU A 312 0.55 -22.06 -4.36
N VAL A 313 -0.62 -21.60 -4.82
CA VAL A 313 -1.13 -21.87 -6.16
C VAL A 313 -0.75 -20.73 -7.10
N LYS A 314 -0.43 -21.06 -8.35
CA LYS A 314 -0.16 -20.08 -9.40
C LYS A 314 -1.31 -19.06 -9.50
N PRO A 315 -1.05 -17.75 -9.30
CA PRO A 315 -2.05 -16.71 -9.45
C PRO A 315 -2.64 -16.73 -10.86
N LYS A 316 -3.96 -16.58 -10.96
CA LYS A 316 -4.66 -16.46 -12.23
C LYS A 316 -5.11 -15.02 -12.40
N VAL A 317 -4.62 -14.36 -13.45
CA VAL A 317 -5.11 -13.05 -13.87
C VAL A 317 -6.17 -13.29 -14.93
N ALA A 318 -7.42 -12.97 -14.62
CA ALA A 318 -8.52 -13.13 -15.56
C ALA A 318 -8.41 -12.14 -16.72
N GLU A 319 -8.93 -12.55 -17.89
CA GLU A 319 -9.13 -11.64 -19.00
C GLU A 319 -10.06 -10.50 -18.57
N TRP A 320 -9.62 -9.27 -18.78
CA TRP A 320 -10.41 -8.10 -18.46
C TRP A 320 -11.05 -7.53 -19.72
N LYS A 321 -12.37 -7.62 -19.77
CA LYS A 321 -13.18 -7.20 -20.93
C LYS A 321 -13.29 -5.69 -21.07
N GLY A 322 -12.93 -4.93 -20.02
CA GLY A 322 -13.09 -3.48 -19.95
C GLY A 322 -14.53 -3.04 -20.24
N LEU A 323 -14.68 -1.85 -20.81
CA LEU A 323 -15.97 -1.36 -21.29
C LEU A 323 -16.12 -1.80 -22.76
N GLY A 324 -16.88 -2.88 -22.99
CA GLY A 324 -17.01 -3.51 -24.32
C GLY A 324 -17.50 -2.61 -25.46
N LEU A 325 -18.06 -1.44 -25.14
CA LEU A 325 -18.47 -0.41 -26.10
C LEU A 325 -17.30 0.32 -26.79
N LEU A 326 -16.11 0.33 -26.18
CA LEU A 326 -14.91 0.98 -26.72
C LEU A 326 -14.12 0.07 -27.68
N LEU A 327 -14.59 -1.15 -27.93
CA LEU A 327 -13.96 -2.11 -28.87
C LEU A 327 -14.67 -2.12 -30.23
N GLY A 328 -15.11 -0.95 -30.69
CA GLY A 328 -15.93 -0.79 -31.89
C GLY A 328 -15.52 0.39 -32.76
N ALA A 329 -14.29 0.36 -33.29
CA ALA A 329 -13.90 0.90 -34.59
C ALA A 329 -12.69 0.11 -35.11
#